data_AF-A0A966ZDE4-F1
#
_entry.id   AF-A0A966ZDE4-F1
#
_cell.length_a   1.000
_cell.length_b   1.000
_cell.length_c   1.000
_cell.angle_alpha   90.00
_cell.angle_beta   90.00
_cell.angle_gamma   90.00
#
_symmetry.space_group_name_H-M   'P 1'
#
loop_
_entity.id
_entity.type
_entity.pdbx_description
1 polymer ?
#
loop_
_entity_poly.entity_id
_entity_poly.type
_entity_poly.pdbx_seq_one_letter_code
_entity_poly.pdbx_strand_id
1 'polypeptide(L)'
;MPGQKLVEYLMPFLLHLAASGLTKKTIQKRVDNVWVLRAEIIRKFQETPRLRKKSVTEIINALLENDGPLLYHSDSEEQQRSFESTCRKLRRHLTDSSARPESTH
;
A
#
# COMPACT_ATOMS: atom_id res chain seq x y z
N MET A 1 1.74 -16.80 6.06
CA MET A 1 2.38 -15.79 6.95
C MET A 1 1.83 -14.40 6.66
N PRO A 2 1.82 -13.45 7.61
CA PRO A 2 1.32 -12.09 7.40
C PRO A 2 1.95 -11.40 6.17
N GLY A 3 3.24 -11.65 5.94
CA GLY A 3 3.98 -11.09 4.80
C GLY A 3 3.54 -11.58 3.41
N GLN A 4 2.89 -12.75 3.31
CA GLN A 4 2.38 -13.27 2.02
C GLN A 4 0.99 -12.72 1.71
N LYS A 5 0.08 -12.72 2.71
CA LYS A 5 -1.23 -12.08 2.59
C LYS A 5 -1.11 -10.60 2.21
N LEU A 6 -0.06 -9.93 2.70
CA LEU A 6 0.25 -8.55 2.34
C LEU A 6 0.63 -8.39 0.86
N VAL A 7 1.39 -9.34 0.29
CA VAL A 7 1.75 -9.30 -1.14
C VAL A 7 0.53 -9.56 -2.00
N GLU A 8 -0.29 -10.56 -1.65
CA GLU A 8 -1.56 -10.85 -2.33
C GLU A 8 -2.49 -9.64 -2.33
N TYR A 9 -2.53 -8.89 -1.22
CA TYR A 9 -3.36 -7.69 -1.10
C TYR A 9 -2.85 -6.49 -1.92
N LEU A 10 -1.53 -6.35 -2.09
CA LEU A 10 -0.91 -5.26 -2.86
C LEU A 10 -0.81 -5.57 -4.37
N MET A 11 -0.85 -6.85 -4.75
CA MET A 11 -0.64 -7.30 -6.12
C MET A 11 -1.65 -6.74 -7.14
N PRO A 12 -2.97 -6.67 -6.85
CA PRO A 12 -3.93 -6.05 -7.78
C PRO A 12 -3.57 -4.61 -8.13
N PHE A 13 -3.07 -3.85 -7.15
CA PHE A 13 -2.63 -2.48 -7.38
C PHE A 13 -1.36 -2.42 -8.24
N LEU A 14 -0.39 -3.31 -8.01
CA LEU A 14 0.82 -3.39 -8.84
C LEU A 14 0.49 -3.74 -10.30
N LEU A 15 -0.45 -4.66 -10.53
CA LEU A 15 -0.96 -4.98 -11.86
C LEU A 15 -1.68 -3.79 -12.49
N HIS A 16 -2.49 -3.06 -11.71
CA HIS A 16 -3.12 -1.83 -12.16
C HIS A 16 -2.10 -0.76 -12.57
N LEU A 17 -1.01 -0.60 -11.81
CA LEU A 17 0.09 0.29 -12.18
C LEU A 17 0.74 -0.11 -13.51
N ALA A 18 0.97 -1.41 -13.73
CA ALA A 18 1.52 -1.91 -14.98
C ALA A 18 0.58 -1.66 -16.18
N ALA A 19 -0.73 -1.75 -15.97
CA ALA A 19 -1.75 -1.52 -17.00
C ALA A 19 -2.08 -0.03 -17.25
N SER A 20 -1.63 0.88 -16.38
CA SER A 20 -2.03 2.30 -16.40
C SER A 20 -1.38 3.18 -17.47
N GLY A 21 -0.63 2.59 -18.41
CA GLY A 21 0.02 3.33 -19.51
C GLY A 21 1.15 4.28 -19.08
N LEU A 22 1.62 4.15 -17.83
CA LEU A 22 2.69 4.98 -17.28
C LEU A 22 4.07 4.59 -17.84
N THR A 23 4.99 5.55 -17.83
CA THR A 23 6.39 5.26 -18.19
C THR A 23 7.01 4.27 -17.20
N LYS A 24 7.94 3.44 -17.68
CA LYS A 24 8.69 2.47 -16.84
C LYS A 24 9.30 3.13 -15.60
N LYS A 25 9.86 4.33 -15.72
CA LYS A 25 10.42 5.11 -14.61
C LYS A 25 9.38 5.44 -13.54
N THR A 26 8.16 5.81 -13.97
CA THR A 26 7.06 6.15 -13.04
C THR A 26 6.51 4.91 -12.36
N ILE A 27 6.38 3.81 -13.09
CA ILE A 27 5.96 2.52 -12.54
C ILE A 27 6.96 2.08 -11.47
N GLN A 28 8.27 2.09 -11.78
CA GLN A 28 9.31 1.70 -10.84
C GLN A 28 9.25 2.54 -9.55
N LYS A 29 9.19 3.88 -9.65
CA LYS A 29 9.08 4.76 -8.47
C LYS A 29 7.87 4.41 -7.60
N ARG A 30 6.73 4.06 -8.21
CA ARG A 30 5.53 3.67 -7.46
C ARG A 30 5.63 2.27 -6.86
N VAL A 31 6.25 1.32 -7.56
CA VAL A 31 6.54 -0.02 -7.02
C VAL A 31 7.46 0.08 -5.81
N ASP A 32 8.51 0.91 -5.90
CA ASP A 32 9.45 1.15 -4.80
C ASP A 32 8.71 1.72 -3.58
N ASN A 33 7.82 2.71 -3.79
CA ASN A 33 6.97 3.25 -2.72
C ASN A 33 6.06 2.17 -2.09
N VAL A 34 5.52 1.23 -2.88
CA VAL A 34 4.72 0.12 -2.33
C VAL A 34 5.58 -0.83 -1.49
N TRP A 35 6.84 -1.06 -1.87
CA TRP A 35 7.78 -1.84 -1.06
C TRP A 35 8.19 -1.16 0.24
N VAL A 36 8.38 0.15 0.22
CA VAL A 36 8.58 0.93 1.45
C VAL A 36 7.36 0.82 2.37
N LEU A 37 6.14 0.97 1.83
CA LEU A 37 4.90 0.81 2.61
C LEU A 37 4.80 -0.60 3.22
N ARG A 38 5.16 -1.64 2.45
CA ARG A 38 5.20 -3.02 2.93
C ARG A 38 6.16 -3.19 4.10
N ALA A 39 7.35 -2.61 4.02
CA ALA A 39 8.34 -2.65 5.11
C ALA A 39 7.80 -1.99 6.38
N GLU A 40 7.15 -0.83 6.25
CA GLU A 40 6.52 -0.13 7.38
C GLU A 40 5.38 -0.93 8.03
N ILE A 41 4.58 -1.64 7.24
CA ILE A 41 3.54 -2.54 7.76
C ILE A 41 4.17 -3.67 8.57
N ILE A 42 5.19 -4.35 8.01
CA ILE A 42 5.88 -5.45 8.68
C ILE A 42 6.54 -4.96 9.98
N ARG A 43 7.19 -3.79 9.94
CA ARG A 43 7.78 -3.14 11.12
C ARG A 43 6.73 -2.92 12.21
N LYS A 44 5.57 -2.34 11.87
CA LYS A 44 4.45 -2.17 12.83
C LYS A 44 3.95 -3.49 13.40
N PHE A 45 3.86 -4.55 12.59
CA PHE A 45 3.49 -5.90 13.05
C PHE A 45 4.51 -6.47 14.04
N GLN A 46 5.81 -6.21 13.83
CA GLN A 46 6.88 -6.66 14.71
C GLN A 46 6.91 -5.86 16.01
N GLU A 47 6.85 -4.53 15.93
CA GLU A 47 6.94 -3.61 17.07
C GLU A 47 5.70 -3.61 17.97
N THR A 48 4.52 -3.89 17.41
CA THR A 48 3.26 -3.82 18.16
C THR A 48 2.58 -5.19 18.25
N PRO A 49 2.83 -5.97 19.33
CA PRO A 49 2.23 -7.30 19.53
C PRO A 49 0.69 -7.29 19.46
N ARG A 50 0.05 -6.17 19.84
CA ARG A 50 -1.41 -6.00 19.78
C ARG A 50 -1.95 -6.00 18.34
N LEU A 51 -1.15 -5.63 17.34
CA LEU A 51 -1.53 -5.66 15.92
C LEU A 51 -1.56 -7.08 15.36
N ARG A 52 -0.94 -8.07 16.01
CA ARG A 52 -1.01 -9.47 15.61
C ARG A 52 -2.43 -10.05 15.69
N LYS A 53 -3.33 -9.41 16.45
CA LYS A 53 -4.75 -9.77 16.54
C LYS A 53 -5.62 -9.10 15.47
N LYS A 54 -5.11 -8.07 14.79
CA LYS A 54 -5.83 -7.37 13.71
C LYS A 54 -5.53 -8.03 12.38
N SER A 55 -6.49 -7.95 11.46
CA SER A 55 -6.28 -8.36 10.08
C SER A 55 -5.29 -7.43 9.36
N VAL A 56 -4.62 -7.96 8.34
CA VAL A 56 -3.73 -7.18 7.46
C VAL A 56 -4.49 -6.00 6.84
N THR A 57 -5.75 -6.22 6.45
CA THR A 57 -6.64 -5.21 5.87
C THR A 57 -6.91 -4.04 6.81
N GLU A 58 -7.25 -4.31 8.08
CA GLU A 58 -7.49 -3.24 9.07
C GLU A 58 -6.25 -2.39 9.31
N ILE A 59 -5.07 -3.01 9.33
CA ILE A 59 -3.81 -2.30 9.54
C ILE A 59 -3.46 -1.43 8.34
N ILE A 60 -3.64 -1.95 7.12
CA ILE A 60 -3.44 -1.19 5.89
C ILE A 60 -4.40 0.00 5.85
N ASN A 61 -5.69 -0.21 6.16
CA ASN A 61 -6.68 0.88 6.17
C ASN A 61 -6.31 1.97 7.19
N ALA A 62 -5.91 1.58 8.40
CA ALA A 62 -5.46 2.53 9.42
C ALA A 62 -4.19 3.30 9.02
N LEU A 63 -3.27 2.66 8.30
CA LEU A 63 -2.07 3.31 7.77
C LEU A 63 -2.37 4.28 6.63
N LEU A 64 -3.35 3.96 5.79
CA LEU A 64 -3.74 4.76 4.64
C LEU A 64 -4.73 5.88 5.00
N GLU A 65 -5.23 5.93 6.24
CA GLU A 65 -6.22 6.92 6.69
C GLU A 65 -5.71 8.36 6.52
N ASN A 66 -4.44 8.61 6.87
CA ASN A 66 -3.78 9.92 6.76
C ASN A 66 -2.81 10.01 5.57
N ASP A 67 -3.21 9.49 4.40
CA ASP A 67 -2.38 9.45 3.19
C ASP A 67 -1.05 8.67 3.32
N GLY A 68 -0.88 7.87 4.37
CA GLY A 68 0.28 7.00 4.58
C GLY A 68 1.18 7.42 5.75
N PRO A 69 2.11 6.55 6.17
CA PRO A 69 3.08 6.89 7.20
C PRO A 69 4.12 7.93 6.72
N LEU A 70 4.65 8.71 7.65
CA LEU A 70 5.86 9.50 7.41
C LEU A 70 7.05 8.57 7.24
N LEU A 71 7.82 8.75 6.17
CA LEU A 71 9.04 8.01 5.93
C LEU A 71 10.16 8.55 6.81
N TYR A 72 10.63 7.74 7.77
CA TYR A 72 11.72 8.11 8.69
C TYR A 72 13.06 8.37 7.97
N HIS A 73 13.20 7.89 6.73
CA HIS A 73 14.37 8.04 5.87
C HIS A 73 14.02 8.75 4.55
N SER A 74 13.06 9.69 4.55
CA SER A 74 12.83 10.49 3.36
C SER A 74 14.01 11.42 3.13
N ASP A 75 14.70 11.27 1.99
CA ASP A 75 15.80 12.15 1.57
C ASP A 75 15.26 13.51 1.07
N SER A 76 13.94 13.63 0.80
CA SER A 76 13.31 14.90 0.40
C SER A 76 11.80 14.97 0.66
N GLU A 77 11.23 16.18 0.67
CA GLU A 77 9.77 16.39 0.65
C GLU A 77 9.12 15.82 -0.61
N GLU A 78 9.83 15.83 -1.75
CA GLU A 78 9.30 15.30 -3.00
C GLU A 78 9.10 13.78 -2.93
N GLN A 79 10.02 13.07 -2.27
CA GLN A 79 9.86 11.64 -2.00
C GLN A 79 8.66 11.37 -1.09
N GLN A 80 8.51 12.12 -0.01
CA GLN A 80 7.36 12.00 0.90
C GLN A 80 6.04 12.26 0.16
N ARG A 81 5.94 13.35 -0.62
CA ARG A 81 4.75 13.66 -1.43
C ARG A 81 4.46 12.58 -2.48
N SER A 82 5.49 12.01 -3.09
CA SER A 82 5.33 10.91 -4.05
C SER A 82 4.82 9.64 -3.36
N PHE A 83 5.28 9.38 -2.15
CA PHE A 83 4.84 8.26 -1.33
C PHE A 83 3.38 8.44 -0.91
N GLU A 84 3.02 9.60 -0.37
CA GLU A 84 1.63 9.94 0.00
C GLU A 84 0.68 9.84 -1.19
N SER A 85 1.10 10.33 -2.36
CA SER A 85 0.31 10.18 -3.61
C SER A 85 0.08 8.71 -3.97
N THR A 86 1.06 7.84 -3.70
CA THR A 86 0.96 6.39 -3.95
C THR A 86 -0.02 5.76 -2.97
N CYS A 87 0.08 6.09 -1.68
CA CYS A 87 -0.82 5.65 -0.63
C CYS A 87 -2.28 6.07 -0.90
N ARG A 88 -2.51 7.32 -1.33
CA ARG A 88 -3.84 7.80 -1.71
C ARG A 88 -4.43 7.03 -2.89
N LYS A 89 -3.61 6.72 -3.90
CA LYS A 89 -4.04 5.91 -5.06
C LYS A 89 -4.33 4.48 -4.68
N LEU A 90 -3.50 3.87 -3.82
CA LEU A 90 -3.74 2.55 -3.28
C LEU A 90 -5.06 2.51 -2.50
N ARG A 91 -5.30 3.48 -1.62
CA ARG A 91 -6.56 3.58 -0.86
C ARG A 91 -7.77 3.62 -1.78
N ARG A 92 -7.74 4.48 -2.81
CA ARG A 92 -8.81 4.57 -3.82
C ARG A 92 -9.02 3.24 -4.55
N HIS A 93 -7.93 2.60 -4.98
CA HIS A 93 -8.01 1.29 -5.66
C HIS A 93 -8.64 0.21 -4.76
N LEU A 94 -8.34 0.22 -3.46
CA LEU A 94 -8.92 -0.71 -2.50
C LEU A 94 -10.41 -0.40 -2.22
N THR A 95 -10.78 0.87 -2.10
CA THR A 95 -12.18 1.29 -1.95
C THR A 95 -13.00 0.94 -3.20
N ASP A 96 -12.47 1.19 -4.40
CA ASP A 96 -13.15 0.86 -5.66
C ASP A 96 -13.28 -0.66 -5.87
N SER A 97 -12.28 -1.43 -5.42
CA SER A 97 -12.33 -2.90 -5.48
C SER A 97 -13.31 -3.47 -4.43
N SER A 98 -13.43 -2.83 -3.26
CA SER A 98 -14.40 -3.20 -2.23
C SER A 98 -15.84 -2.77 -2.57
N ALA A 99 -16.01 -1.79 -3.45
CA ALA A 99 -17.32 -1.29 -3.90
C ALA A 99 -17.91 -2.10 -5.07
N ARG A 100 -17.16 -3.04 -5.64
CA ARG A 100 -17.70 -4.03 -6.57
C ARG A 100 -18.21 -5.23 -5.77
N PRO A 101 -19.53 -5.41 -5.59
CA PRO A 101 -20.02 -6.71 -5.21
C PRO A 101 -19.59 -7.70 -6.30
N GLU A 102 -18.88 -8.76 -5.91
CA GLU A 102 -18.75 -9.97 -6.73
C GLU A 102 -20.15 -10.35 -7.21
N SER A 103 -20.44 -10.07 -8.48
CA SER A 103 -21.51 -10.77 -9.19
C SER A 103 -20.97 -12.16 -9.45
N THR A 104 -21.18 -13.05 -8.49
CA THR A 104 -21.03 -14.49 -8.65
C THR A 104 -21.94 -14.93 -9.79
N HIS A 105 -21.33 -15.49 -10.84
CA HIS A 105 -22.00 -16.29 -11.86
C HIS A 105 -21.86 -17.77 -11.51
#